data_AF-A0A929ZNN4-F1
#
_entry.id   AF-A0A929ZNN4-F1
#
_cell.length_a   1.000
_cell.length_b   1.000
_cell.length_c   1.000
_cell.angle_alpha   90.00
_cell.angle_beta   90.00
_cell.angle_gamma   90.00
#
_symmetry.space_group_name_H-M   'P 1'
#
loop_
_entity.id
_entity.type
_entity.pdbx_description
1 polymer ?
#
loop_
_entity_poly.entity_id
_entity_poly.type
_entity_poly.pdbx_seq_one_letter_code
_entity_poly.pdbx_strand_id
1 'polypeptide(L)'
;NLSGQDKAFSFRYYWHGLPEILYYQIPAKIILFIMFSFAEGILGSIMNLTGIYSVSSGELPSLLRSWYGWAVLIAITILFTIYIAFDIIILILLSRNILYDQKKKMREIISTAIRVSRKFINFRGCLIGMYFAVIIPLNTAMIGLRLTKHSVPQFIYSVIRTNHLYMLAYVMLVFILDFIGIIHVFTFHGVLFDNYSLATSMHESRSLFFKNWKNVIFSYLKFFGMFLLILVVGVVSIIVIPYYVSHWIMQAKFWYHYLIIMVVILGLIFIFLFTMIFIQAQAMCITRVYDECTLAGYQEEKFTTPVLFQKSFRFVISISLLASLLLGYVGAMIFDDLFPKEYTTDVIAHRGGGDLSTENTVESIRAAIEAGATASEIDVQRTADGHYVIFHDNTLKRLCNDPRTIQELTLEEIKKLRITAPDGHQVRIATLE
;
A
#
# COMPACT_ATOMS: atom_id res chain seq x y z
N ASN A 1 -45.05 -6.68 6.66
CA ASN A 1 -44.59 -7.97 6.09
C ASN A 1 -43.75 -7.71 4.85
N LEU A 2 -42.44 -7.50 5.03
CA LEU A 2 -41.49 -7.45 3.92
C LEU A 2 -41.15 -8.90 3.53
N SER A 3 -41.23 -9.18 2.24
CA SER A 3 -40.97 -10.50 1.65
C SER A 3 -39.57 -11.00 2.04
N GLY A 4 -39.39 -12.32 2.13
CA GLY A 4 -38.17 -12.96 2.64
C GLY A 4 -36.88 -12.64 1.87
N GLN A 5 -36.95 -12.00 0.70
CA GLN A 5 -35.78 -11.59 -0.09
C GLN A 5 -35.16 -10.25 0.34
N ASP A 6 -35.90 -9.36 1.01
CA ASP A 6 -35.39 -8.02 1.41
C ASP A 6 -34.64 -8.01 2.75
N LYS A 7 -34.72 -9.09 3.54
CA LYS A 7 -33.96 -9.23 4.80
C LYS A 7 -32.49 -9.60 4.58
N ALA A 8 -32.17 -10.07 3.37
CA ALA A 8 -30.88 -10.63 3.00
C ALA A 8 -29.73 -9.61 2.95
N PHE A 9 -29.91 -8.33 3.28
CA PHE A 9 -28.76 -7.38 3.33
C PHE A 9 -28.93 -6.35 4.45
N SER A 10 -29.45 -6.80 5.58
CA SER A 10 -29.60 -5.97 6.77
C SER A 10 -28.23 -5.69 7.42
N PHE A 11 -27.83 -4.41 7.51
CA PHE A 11 -26.64 -3.92 8.26
C PHE A 11 -26.54 -4.48 9.69
N ARG A 12 -27.67 -4.93 10.24
CA ARG A 12 -27.80 -5.50 11.57
C ARG A 12 -26.87 -6.69 11.80
N TYR A 13 -26.57 -7.51 10.78
CA TYR A 13 -25.65 -8.66 10.96
C TYR A 13 -24.21 -8.22 11.21
N TYR A 14 -23.70 -7.30 10.40
CA TYR A 14 -22.35 -6.75 10.55
C TYR A 14 -22.19 -5.97 11.87
N TRP A 15 -23.23 -5.22 12.27
CA TRP A 15 -23.19 -4.42 13.49
C TRP A 15 -23.32 -5.26 14.76
N HIS A 16 -24.20 -6.27 14.77
CA HIS A 16 -24.33 -7.15 15.93
C HIS A 16 -23.10 -8.05 16.07
N GLY A 17 -22.54 -8.57 14.97
CA GLY A 17 -21.31 -9.36 14.99
C GLY A 17 -20.00 -8.56 15.14
N LEU A 18 -20.04 -7.22 15.07
CA LEU A 18 -18.87 -6.34 15.15
C LEU A 18 -17.91 -6.68 16.31
N PRO A 19 -18.40 -6.92 17.53
CA PRO A 19 -17.53 -7.20 18.65
C PRO A 19 -16.77 -8.53 18.46
N GLU A 20 -17.41 -9.54 17.88
CA GLU A 20 -16.78 -10.81 17.51
C GLU A 20 -15.80 -10.61 16.35
N ILE A 21 -16.19 -9.88 15.30
CA ILE A 21 -15.31 -9.54 14.17
C ILE A 21 -14.00 -8.95 14.68
N LEU A 22 -14.04 -7.96 15.57
CA LEU A 22 -12.84 -7.32 16.13
C LEU A 22 -12.05 -8.26 17.03
N TYR A 23 -12.73 -9.05 17.87
CA TYR A 23 -12.10 -10.07 18.71
C TYR A 23 -11.27 -11.07 17.89
N TYR A 24 -11.75 -11.40 16.69
CA TYR A 24 -11.06 -12.35 15.82
C TYR A 24 -10.04 -11.69 14.87
N GLN A 25 -10.33 -10.51 14.32
CA GLN A 25 -9.45 -9.78 13.39
C GLN A 25 -8.17 -9.31 14.07
N ILE A 26 -8.24 -8.74 15.28
CA ILE A 26 -7.07 -8.15 15.94
C ILE A 26 -5.96 -9.20 16.17
N PRO A 27 -6.22 -10.37 16.80
CA PRO A 27 -5.19 -11.40 16.95
C PRO A 27 -4.70 -11.95 15.62
N ALA A 28 -5.59 -12.12 14.63
CA ALA A 28 -5.21 -12.58 13.30
C ALA A 28 -4.20 -11.63 12.66
N LYS A 29 -4.44 -10.32 12.71
CA LYS A 29 -3.53 -9.30 12.16
C LYS A 29 -2.23 -9.15 12.95
N ILE A 30 -2.23 -9.38 14.27
CA ILE A 30 -1.00 -9.46 15.08
C ILE A 30 -0.15 -10.66 14.65
N ILE A 31 -0.75 -11.85 14.50
CA ILE A 31 -0.05 -13.05 14.02
C ILE A 31 0.51 -12.80 12.62
N LEU A 32 -0.31 -12.18 11.76
CA LEU A 32 0.06 -11.82 10.40
C LEU A 32 1.27 -10.87 10.37
N PHE A 33 1.30 -9.86 11.25
CA PHE A 33 2.43 -8.96 11.43
C PHE A 33 3.69 -9.70 11.88
N ILE A 34 3.59 -10.58 12.89
CA ILE A 34 4.72 -11.38 13.37
C ILE A 34 5.29 -12.27 12.25
N MET A 35 4.41 -12.92 11.48
CA MET A 35 4.81 -13.74 10.33
C MET A 35 5.54 -12.91 9.28
N PHE A 36 5.05 -11.70 9.00
CA PHE A 36 5.66 -10.79 8.04
C PHE A 36 7.02 -10.26 8.52
N SER A 37 7.14 -9.83 9.78
CA SER A 37 8.44 -9.41 10.34
C SER A 37 9.46 -10.55 10.36
N PHE A 38 9.03 -11.78 10.64
CA PHE A 38 9.89 -12.96 10.55
C PHE A 38 10.33 -13.24 9.11
N ALA A 39 9.42 -13.09 8.14
CA ALA A 39 9.71 -13.20 6.72
C ALA A 39 10.77 -12.19 6.26
N GLU A 40 10.61 -10.93 6.65
CA GLU A 40 11.58 -9.86 6.37
C GLU A 40 12.94 -10.16 7.00
N GLY A 41 12.98 -10.66 8.24
CA GLY A 41 14.23 -11.05 8.92
C GLY A 41 15.00 -12.16 8.20
N ILE A 42 14.29 -13.20 7.72
CA ILE A 42 14.88 -14.27 6.90
C ILE A 42 15.42 -13.69 5.59
N LEU A 43 14.62 -12.86 4.91
CA LEU A 43 15.02 -12.26 3.65
C LEU A 43 16.27 -11.39 3.82
N GLY A 44 16.29 -10.52 4.85
CA GLY A 44 17.43 -9.68 5.18
C GLY A 44 18.70 -10.49 5.47
N SER A 45 18.56 -11.64 6.13
CA SER A 45 19.69 -12.54 6.39
C SER A 45 20.24 -13.17 5.11
N ILE A 46 19.37 -13.60 4.18
CA ILE A 46 19.81 -14.14 2.88
C ILE A 46 20.47 -13.05 2.03
N MET A 47 19.92 -11.84 2.05
CA MET A 47 20.49 -10.68 1.37
C MET A 47 21.88 -10.32 1.89
N ASN A 48 22.06 -10.29 3.22
CA ASN A 48 23.38 -10.06 3.83
C ASN A 48 24.40 -11.15 3.47
N LEU A 49 24.00 -12.43 3.44
CA LEU A 49 24.86 -13.54 3.05
C LEU A 49 25.29 -13.49 1.57
N THR A 50 24.52 -12.81 0.73
CA THR A 50 24.79 -12.68 -0.72
C THR A 50 25.49 -11.37 -1.07
N GLY A 51 25.78 -10.50 -0.09
CA GLY A 51 26.42 -9.21 -0.30
C GLY A 51 25.51 -8.16 -0.97
N ILE A 52 24.18 -8.42 -1.02
CA ILE A 52 23.19 -7.51 -1.59
C ILE A 52 22.53 -6.74 -0.46
N TYR A 53 22.84 -5.45 -0.33
CA TYR A 53 22.29 -4.61 0.74
C TYR A 53 20.98 -3.92 0.39
N SER A 54 20.60 -3.90 -0.90
CA SER A 54 19.30 -3.40 -1.34
C SER A 54 18.90 -4.03 -2.68
N VAL A 55 17.60 -4.25 -2.89
CA VAL A 55 17.06 -4.63 -4.21
C VAL A 55 16.65 -3.34 -4.92
N SER A 56 17.60 -2.68 -5.60
CA SER A 56 17.28 -1.59 -6.52
C SER A 56 17.19 -2.10 -7.95
N SER A 57 16.80 -1.22 -8.89
CA SER A 57 16.81 -1.55 -10.32
C SER A 57 18.20 -1.91 -10.84
N GLY A 58 19.27 -1.48 -10.18
CA GLY A 58 20.67 -1.80 -10.54
C GLY A 58 21.07 -3.24 -10.21
N GLU A 59 20.61 -3.79 -9.09
CA GLU A 59 20.95 -5.14 -8.63
C GLU A 59 19.95 -6.19 -9.10
N LEU A 60 18.78 -5.80 -9.62
CA LEU A 60 17.78 -6.74 -10.10
C LEU A 60 18.30 -7.66 -11.23
N PRO A 61 19.07 -7.18 -12.24
CA PRO A 61 19.62 -8.05 -13.26
C PRO A 61 20.66 -9.05 -12.73
N SER A 62 21.47 -8.69 -11.74
CA SER A 62 22.44 -9.60 -11.14
C SER A 62 21.75 -10.65 -10.27
N LEU A 63 20.73 -10.26 -9.51
CA LEU A 63 19.86 -11.15 -8.75
C LEU A 63 19.16 -12.17 -9.68
N LEU A 64 18.55 -11.73 -10.78
CA LEU A 64 17.81 -12.61 -11.70
C LEU A 64 18.71 -13.56 -12.51
N ARG A 65 20.02 -13.28 -12.60
CA ARG A 65 20.98 -14.18 -13.28
C ARG A 65 21.62 -15.19 -12.33
N SER A 66 21.45 -15.06 -11.03
CA SER A 66 22.07 -15.92 -10.04
C SER A 66 21.11 -16.99 -9.50
N TRP A 67 21.64 -18.17 -9.16
CA TRP A 67 20.84 -19.24 -8.58
C TRP A 67 20.25 -18.86 -7.21
N TYR A 68 21.00 -18.08 -6.42
CA TYR A 68 20.56 -17.63 -5.09
C TYR A 68 19.44 -16.58 -5.20
N GLY A 69 19.44 -15.75 -6.24
CA GLY A 69 18.35 -14.81 -6.49
C GLY A 69 17.05 -15.54 -6.82
N TRP A 70 17.11 -16.58 -7.63
CA TRP A 70 15.96 -17.47 -7.86
C TRP A 70 15.52 -18.20 -6.58
N ALA A 71 16.44 -18.67 -5.76
CA ALA A 71 16.11 -19.30 -4.47
C ALA A 71 15.37 -18.32 -3.55
N VAL A 72 15.83 -17.06 -3.47
CA VAL A 72 15.18 -15.98 -2.71
C VAL A 72 13.78 -15.70 -3.25
N LEU A 73 13.64 -15.53 -4.57
CA LEU A 73 12.34 -15.24 -5.20
C LEU A 73 11.33 -16.36 -4.98
N ILE A 74 11.76 -17.62 -5.07
CA ILE A 74 10.92 -18.79 -4.77
C ILE A 74 10.52 -18.80 -3.30
N ALA A 75 11.47 -18.57 -2.38
CA ALA A 75 11.19 -18.53 -0.94
C ALA A 75 10.18 -17.43 -0.58
N ILE A 76 10.38 -16.21 -1.10
CA ILE A 76 9.44 -15.09 -0.92
C ILE A 76 8.06 -15.46 -1.48
N THR A 77 8.01 -16.04 -2.69
CA THR A 77 6.74 -16.39 -3.34
C THR A 77 5.99 -17.44 -2.53
N ILE A 78 6.65 -18.49 -2.05
CA ILE A 78 6.04 -19.52 -1.21
C ILE A 78 5.53 -18.92 0.10
N LEU A 79 6.36 -18.10 0.75
CA LEU A 79 6.01 -17.47 2.03
C LEU A 79 4.83 -16.52 1.89
N PHE A 80 4.83 -15.68 0.85
CA PHE A 80 3.73 -14.80 0.51
C PHE A 80 2.45 -15.58 0.16
N THR A 81 2.58 -16.70 -0.56
CA THR A 81 1.45 -17.59 -0.87
C THR A 81 0.83 -18.17 0.40
N ILE A 82 1.65 -18.70 1.32
CA ILE A 82 1.18 -19.24 2.59
C ILE A 82 0.50 -18.16 3.42
N TYR A 83 1.10 -16.97 3.47
CA TYR A 83 0.56 -15.80 4.16
C TYR A 83 -0.84 -15.42 3.65
N ILE A 84 -0.98 -15.23 2.33
CA ILE A 84 -2.26 -14.84 1.72
C ILE A 84 -3.30 -15.95 1.91
N ALA A 85 -2.91 -17.21 1.72
CA ALA A 85 -3.81 -18.33 1.91
C ALA A 85 -4.29 -18.43 3.36
N PHE A 86 -3.40 -18.25 4.33
CA PHE A 86 -3.73 -18.26 5.75
C PHE A 86 -4.72 -17.14 6.11
N ASP A 87 -4.48 -15.90 5.67
CA ASP A 87 -5.36 -14.76 5.93
C ASP A 87 -6.76 -15.00 5.33
N ILE A 88 -6.85 -15.37 4.05
CA ILE A 88 -8.13 -15.64 3.37
C ILE A 88 -8.89 -16.79 4.05
N ILE A 89 -8.21 -17.90 4.41
CA ILE A 89 -8.86 -19.03 5.08
C ILE A 89 -9.40 -18.63 6.45
N ILE A 90 -8.65 -17.84 7.23
CA ILE A 90 -9.15 -17.30 8.50
C ILE A 90 -10.39 -16.45 8.26
N LEU A 91 -10.36 -15.51 7.31
CA LEU A 91 -11.51 -14.66 7.00
C LEU A 91 -12.76 -15.47 6.68
N ILE A 92 -12.63 -16.55 5.90
CA ILE A 92 -13.75 -17.45 5.52
C ILE A 92 -14.24 -18.27 6.72
N LEU A 93 -13.33 -18.88 7.50
CA LEU A 93 -13.70 -19.66 8.68
C LEU A 93 -14.40 -18.80 9.73
N LEU A 94 -13.91 -17.58 9.95
CA LEU A 94 -14.55 -16.60 10.82
C LEU A 94 -15.92 -16.20 10.29
N SER A 95 -16.02 -15.95 8.99
CA SER A 95 -17.30 -15.62 8.35
C SER A 95 -18.34 -16.71 8.61
N ARG A 96 -17.99 -17.97 8.40
CA ARG A 96 -18.88 -19.10 8.64
C ARG A 96 -19.19 -19.29 10.13
N ASN A 97 -18.21 -19.07 11.01
CA ASN A 97 -18.43 -19.16 12.45
C ASN A 97 -19.44 -18.12 12.96
N ILE A 98 -19.39 -16.89 12.41
CA ILE A 98 -20.30 -15.79 12.74
C ILE A 98 -21.68 -16.00 12.09
N LEU A 99 -21.72 -16.32 10.80
CA LEU A 99 -22.97 -16.46 10.03
C LEU A 99 -23.87 -17.59 10.57
N TYR A 100 -23.29 -18.65 11.12
CA TYR A 100 -24.01 -19.84 11.57
C TYR A 100 -23.82 -20.14 13.06
N ASP A 101 -23.43 -19.14 13.87
CA ASP A 101 -23.20 -19.26 15.33
C ASP A 101 -22.51 -20.58 15.74
N GLN A 102 -21.44 -20.98 15.03
CA GLN A 102 -20.83 -22.30 15.22
C GLN A 102 -20.07 -22.43 16.55
N LYS A 103 -19.90 -21.31 17.29
CA LYS A 103 -19.22 -21.22 18.59
C LYS A 103 -17.82 -21.86 18.62
N LYS A 104 -17.14 -21.91 17.47
CA LYS A 104 -15.77 -22.44 17.38
C LYS A 104 -14.80 -21.51 18.10
N LYS A 105 -13.88 -22.11 18.84
CA LYS A 105 -12.81 -21.38 19.53
C LYS A 105 -11.76 -20.91 18.52
N MET A 106 -11.14 -19.76 18.78
CA MET A 106 -10.07 -19.20 17.93
C MET A 106 -8.94 -20.20 17.64
N ARG A 107 -8.54 -21.00 18.63
CA ARG A 107 -7.51 -22.04 18.47
C ARG A 107 -7.87 -23.08 17.40
N GLU A 108 -9.14 -23.46 17.30
CA GLU A 108 -9.61 -24.44 16.31
C GLU A 108 -9.60 -23.84 14.91
N ILE A 109 -9.99 -22.56 14.79
CA ILE A 109 -9.98 -21.81 13.54
C ILE A 109 -8.54 -21.66 13.03
N ILE A 110 -7.61 -21.21 13.88
CA ILE A 110 -6.19 -21.07 13.54
C ILE A 110 -5.59 -22.43 13.17
N SER A 111 -5.85 -23.48 13.96
CA SER A 111 -5.36 -24.84 13.65
C SER A 111 -5.85 -25.35 12.30
N THR A 112 -7.12 -25.08 11.97
CA THR A 112 -7.69 -25.42 10.66
C THR A 112 -7.04 -24.60 9.55
N ALA A 113 -6.84 -23.30 9.75
CA ALA A 113 -6.18 -22.43 8.78
C ALA A 113 -4.73 -22.85 8.49
N ILE A 114 -3.94 -23.21 9.51
CA ILE A 114 -2.58 -23.75 9.35
C ILE A 114 -2.61 -25.05 8.55
N ARG A 115 -3.55 -25.96 8.85
CA ARG A 115 -3.65 -27.24 8.14
C ARG A 115 -4.02 -27.06 6.67
N VAL A 116 -4.98 -26.19 6.38
CA VAL A 116 -5.52 -26.00 5.02
C VAL A 116 -4.59 -25.12 4.16
N SER A 117 -3.94 -24.10 4.72
CA SER A 117 -2.98 -23.26 4.00
C SER A 117 -1.81 -24.07 3.42
N ARG A 118 -1.42 -25.19 4.05
CA ARG A 118 -0.42 -26.13 3.50
C ARG A 118 -0.82 -26.72 2.15
N LYS A 119 -2.11 -26.83 1.84
CA LYS A 119 -2.60 -27.29 0.52
C LYS A 119 -2.27 -26.30 -0.61
N PHE A 120 -1.84 -25.08 -0.29
CA PHE A 120 -1.39 -24.07 -1.25
C PHE A 120 0.14 -24.10 -1.46
N ILE A 121 0.89 -24.94 -0.74
CA ILE A 121 2.32 -25.14 -0.96
C ILE A 121 2.52 -26.10 -2.14
N ASN A 122 2.18 -25.64 -3.33
CA ASN A 122 2.41 -26.31 -4.60
C ASN A 122 2.52 -25.26 -5.71
N PHE A 123 2.87 -25.73 -6.91
CA PHE A 123 3.02 -24.85 -8.08
C PHE A 123 1.79 -23.97 -8.34
N ARG A 124 0.58 -24.53 -8.25
CA ARG A 124 -0.67 -23.78 -8.50
C ARG A 124 -0.95 -22.75 -7.41
N GLY A 125 -0.65 -23.07 -6.15
CA GLY A 125 -0.75 -22.10 -5.07
C GLY A 125 0.24 -20.96 -5.25
N CYS A 126 1.47 -21.24 -5.69
CA CYS A 126 2.45 -20.20 -6.02
C CYS A 126 1.94 -19.29 -7.14
N LEU A 127 1.24 -19.82 -8.16
CA LEU A 127 0.60 -18.99 -9.18
C LEU A 127 -0.48 -18.06 -8.60
N ILE A 128 -1.25 -18.51 -7.59
CA ILE A 128 -2.21 -17.65 -6.88
C ILE A 128 -1.46 -16.57 -6.08
N GLY A 129 -0.38 -16.92 -5.39
CA GLY A 129 0.47 -15.96 -4.70
C GLY A 129 1.05 -14.91 -5.65
N MET A 130 1.58 -15.33 -6.80
CA MET A 130 2.07 -14.45 -7.86
C MET A 130 0.95 -13.55 -8.42
N TYR A 131 -0.26 -14.09 -8.62
CA TYR A 131 -1.41 -13.32 -9.02
C TYR A 131 -1.69 -12.17 -8.03
N PHE A 132 -1.72 -12.45 -6.72
CA PHE A 132 -1.89 -11.42 -5.69
C PHE A 132 -0.73 -10.42 -5.66
N ALA A 133 0.51 -10.89 -5.82
CA ALA A 133 1.71 -10.06 -5.86
C ALA A 133 1.72 -9.08 -7.06
N VAL A 134 1.02 -9.40 -8.15
CA VAL A 134 0.88 -8.54 -9.33
C VAL A 134 -0.33 -7.63 -9.22
N ILE A 135 -1.50 -8.17 -8.87
CA ILE A 135 -2.75 -7.40 -8.92
C ILE A 135 -2.85 -6.33 -7.84
N ILE A 136 -2.28 -6.55 -6.65
CA ILE A 136 -2.32 -5.59 -5.54
C ILE A 136 -1.52 -4.31 -5.87
N PRO A 137 -0.24 -4.39 -6.31
CA PRO A 137 0.49 -3.20 -6.73
C PRO A 137 -0.12 -2.50 -7.94
N LEU A 138 -0.67 -3.25 -8.90
CA LEU A 138 -1.33 -2.65 -10.07
C LEU A 138 -2.57 -1.85 -9.67
N ASN A 139 -3.48 -2.42 -8.88
CA ASN A 139 -4.68 -1.71 -8.41
C ASN A 139 -4.34 -0.48 -7.56
N THR A 140 -3.35 -0.58 -6.68
CA THR A 140 -2.96 0.53 -5.80
C THR A 140 -2.26 1.65 -6.56
N ALA A 141 -1.41 1.33 -7.52
CA ALA A 141 -0.80 2.31 -8.42
C ALA A 141 -1.86 3.05 -9.26
N MET A 142 -2.94 2.37 -9.69
CA MET A 142 -4.02 2.99 -10.48
C MET A 142 -4.69 4.14 -9.73
N ILE A 143 -4.96 3.94 -8.43
CA ILE A 143 -5.64 4.91 -7.55
C ILE A 143 -4.63 5.90 -6.93
N GLY A 144 -3.33 5.74 -7.20
CA GLY A 144 -2.27 6.59 -6.64
C GLY A 144 -1.95 6.31 -5.17
N LEU A 145 -2.39 5.15 -4.64
CA LEU A 145 -2.12 4.72 -3.28
C LEU A 145 -0.75 4.03 -3.21
N ARG A 146 0.08 4.47 -2.26
CA ARG A 146 1.36 3.81 -1.95
C ARG A 146 1.19 3.03 -0.65
N LEU A 147 1.04 1.70 -0.74
CA LEU A 147 0.93 0.84 0.44
C LEU A 147 2.27 0.64 1.15
N THR A 148 3.39 0.79 0.43
CA THR A 148 4.75 0.63 0.94
C THR A 148 5.65 1.72 0.34
N LYS A 149 6.85 1.90 0.90
CA LYS A 149 7.93 2.68 0.24
C LYS A 149 8.28 2.13 -1.15
N HIS A 150 7.96 0.86 -1.41
CA HIS A 150 8.25 0.14 -2.64
C HIS A 150 6.99 0.03 -3.52
N SER A 151 6.61 1.14 -4.14
CA SER A 151 5.56 1.18 -5.16
C SER A 151 6.19 1.15 -6.56
N VAL A 152 5.36 0.92 -7.61
CA VAL A 152 5.82 1.05 -9.00
C VAL A 152 6.54 2.39 -9.15
N PRO A 153 7.80 2.41 -9.61
CA PRO A 153 8.57 3.65 -9.70
C PRO A 153 7.86 4.73 -10.51
N GLN A 154 7.92 5.98 -10.05
CA GLN A 154 7.20 7.11 -10.68
C GLN A 154 7.59 7.32 -12.15
N PHE A 155 8.83 7.00 -12.54
CA PHE A 155 9.28 7.09 -13.93
C PHE A 155 8.58 6.08 -14.85
N ILE A 156 8.19 4.89 -14.36
CA ILE A 156 7.40 3.93 -15.15
C ILE A 156 5.98 4.47 -15.30
N TYR A 157 5.44 4.97 -14.20
CA TYR A 157 4.07 5.43 -14.15
C TYR A 157 3.84 6.69 -14.96
N SER A 158 4.80 7.61 -15.01
CA SER A 158 4.74 8.80 -15.85
C SER A 158 4.70 8.43 -17.34
N VAL A 159 5.47 7.43 -17.78
CA VAL A 159 5.42 6.91 -19.15
C VAL A 159 4.05 6.31 -19.47
N ILE A 160 3.49 5.50 -18.56
CA ILE A 160 2.16 4.89 -18.74
C ILE A 160 1.07 5.96 -18.82
N ARG A 161 1.07 6.95 -17.91
CA ARG A 161 0.05 8.00 -17.87
C ARG A 161 0.13 8.99 -19.02
N THR A 162 1.34 9.30 -19.51
CA THR A 162 1.53 10.27 -20.59
C THR A 162 1.05 9.73 -21.94
N ASN A 163 1.10 8.41 -22.13
CA ASN A 163 0.68 7.77 -23.38
C ASN A 163 -0.69 7.09 -23.25
N HIS A 164 -1.68 7.58 -23.99
CA HIS A 164 -3.05 7.06 -23.95
C HIS A 164 -3.15 5.56 -24.29
N LEU A 165 -2.31 5.05 -25.20
CA LEU A 165 -2.31 3.62 -25.57
C LEU A 165 -1.77 2.77 -24.41
N TYR A 166 -0.72 3.22 -23.74
CA TYR A 166 -0.16 2.52 -22.58
C TYR A 166 -1.13 2.55 -21.41
N MET A 167 -1.81 3.69 -21.19
CA MET A 167 -2.84 3.79 -20.17
C MET A 167 -4.03 2.86 -20.47
N LEU A 168 -4.49 2.79 -21.73
CA LEU A 168 -5.55 1.87 -22.13
C LEU A 168 -5.13 0.40 -21.92
N ALA A 169 -3.92 0.03 -22.34
CA ALA A 169 -3.39 -1.32 -22.14
C ALA A 169 -3.29 -1.68 -20.66
N TYR A 170 -2.86 -0.74 -19.82
CA TYR A 170 -2.79 -0.89 -18.37
C TYR A 170 -4.18 -1.09 -17.74
N VAL A 171 -5.17 -0.27 -18.11
CA VAL A 171 -6.56 -0.41 -17.62
C VAL A 171 -7.16 -1.75 -18.05
N MET A 172 -6.95 -2.16 -19.30
CA MET A 172 -7.41 -3.45 -19.79
C MET A 172 -6.76 -4.61 -19.05
N LEU A 173 -5.45 -4.54 -18.78
CA LEU A 173 -4.74 -5.55 -18.00
C LEU A 173 -5.33 -5.67 -16.59
N VAL A 174 -5.53 -4.55 -15.89
CA VAL A 174 -6.14 -4.54 -14.54
C VAL A 174 -7.54 -5.14 -14.59
N PHE A 175 -8.37 -4.73 -15.55
CA PHE A 175 -9.73 -5.26 -15.71
C PHE A 175 -9.75 -6.77 -15.96
N ILE A 176 -8.85 -7.29 -16.81
CA ILE A 176 -8.72 -8.73 -17.08
C ILE A 176 -8.32 -9.47 -15.81
N LEU A 177 -7.34 -8.94 -15.06
CA LEU A 177 -6.89 -9.56 -13.81
C LEU A 177 -8.00 -9.56 -12.75
N ASP A 178 -8.71 -8.45 -12.57
CA ASP A 178 -9.84 -8.36 -11.64
C ASP A 178 -10.97 -9.32 -12.05
N PHE A 179 -11.27 -9.43 -13.35
CA PHE A 179 -12.23 -10.38 -13.87
C PHE A 179 -11.82 -11.83 -13.58
N ILE A 180 -10.53 -12.16 -13.72
CA ILE A 180 -9.97 -13.46 -13.32
C ILE A 180 -10.16 -13.70 -11.82
N GLY A 181 -9.98 -12.68 -10.98
CA GLY A 181 -10.26 -12.76 -9.55
C GLY A 181 -11.72 -13.06 -9.23
N ILE A 182 -12.64 -12.38 -9.90
CA ILE A 182 -14.09 -12.53 -9.71
C ILE A 182 -14.56 -13.94 -10.07
N ILE A 183 -14.12 -14.50 -11.21
CA ILE A 183 -14.51 -15.87 -11.60
C ILE A 183 -13.94 -16.94 -10.65
N HIS A 184 -12.85 -16.62 -9.94
CA HIS A 184 -12.16 -17.52 -9.01
C HIS A 184 -12.46 -17.24 -7.54
N VAL A 185 -13.47 -16.41 -7.27
CA VAL A 185 -13.82 -15.95 -5.92
C VAL A 185 -14.11 -17.10 -4.93
N PHE A 186 -14.63 -18.23 -5.41
CA PHE A 186 -14.98 -19.39 -4.57
C PHE A 186 -13.86 -20.44 -4.45
N THR A 187 -12.68 -20.18 -5.04
CA THR A 187 -11.56 -21.14 -5.04
C THR A 187 -11.15 -21.53 -3.62
N PHE A 188 -11.11 -20.58 -2.69
CA PHE A 188 -10.75 -20.88 -1.29
C PHE A 188 -11.85 -21.67 -0.57
N HIS A 189 -13.11 -21.38 -0.86
CA HIS A 189 -14.26 -22.08 -0.28
C HIS A 189 -14.28 -23.56 -0.67
N GLY A 190 -14.08 -23.90 -1.95
CA GLY A 190 -14.06 -25.31 -2.39
C GLY A 190 -12.89 -26.11 -1.81
N VAL A 191 -11.73 -25.50 -1.59
CA VAL A 191 -10.60 -26.16 -0.91
C VAL A 191 -10.90 -26.41 0.57
N LEU A 192 -11.63 -25.48 1.20
CA LEU A 192 -11.90 -25.48 2.63
C LEU A 192 -13.07 -26.39 3.02
N PHE A 193 -14.18 -26.33 2.27
CA PHE A 193 -15.46 -26.96 2.64
C PHE A 193 -15.77 -28.22 1.84
N ASP A 194 -15.45 -28.23 0.53
CA ASP A 194 -15.68 -29.39 -0.32
C ASP A 194 -14.47 -30.35 -0.36
N ASN A 195 -13.39 -29.99 0.35
CA ASN A 195 -12.12 -30.72 0.39
C ASN A 195 -11.50 -30.95 -1.00
N TYR A 196 -11.80 -30.09 -1.97
CA TYR A 196 -11.27 -30.19 -3.32
C TYR A 196 -9.77 -29.95 -3.38
N SER A 197 -9.14 -30.51 -4.41
CA SER A 197 -7.80 -30.07 -4.83
C SER A 197 -7.85 -28.63 -5.32
N LEU A 198 -6.74 -27.89 -5.28
CA LEU A 198 -6.73 -26.49 -5.70
C LEU A 198 -7.20 -26.28 -7.14
N ALA A 199 -6.82 -27.16 -8.07
CA ALA A 199 -7.29 -27.04 -9.46
C ALA A 199 -8.75 -27.40 -9.64
N THR A 200 -9.22 -28.45 -8.96
CA THR A 200 -10.64 -28.79 -8.96
C THR A 200 -11.44 -27.62 -8.41
N SER A 201 -10.98 -27.00 -7.33
CA SER A 201 -11.64 -25.83 -6.75
C SER A 201 -11.66 -24.62 -7.68
N MET A 202 -10.58 -24.36 -8.42
CA MET A 202 -10.56 -23.31 -9.45
C MET A 202 -11.53 -23.59 -10.61
N HIS A 203 -11.66 -24.85 -11.01
CA HIS A 203 -12.63 -25.27 -12.03
C HIS A 203 -14.07 -25.08 -11.52
N GLU A 204 -14.37 -25.59 -10.32
CA GLU A 204 -15.69 -25.49 -9.71
C GLU A 204 -16.06 -24.03 -9.41
N SER A 205 -15.11 -23.19 -8.99
CA SER A 205 -15.36 -21.76 -8.80
C SER A 205 -15.86 -21.09 -10.08
N ARG A 206 -15.21 -21.37 -11.22
CA ARG A 206 -15.64 -20.83 -12.53
C ARG A 206 -17.03 -21.32 -12.90
N SER A 207 -17.27 -22.62 -12.75
CA SER A 207 -18.58 -23.24 -13.03
C SER A 207 -19.70 -22.62 -12.18
N LEU A 208 -19.48 -22.54 -10.86
CA LEU A 208 -20.41 -21.92 -9.91
C LEU A 208 -20.65 -20.45 -10.22
N PHE A 209 -19.60 -19.69 -10.54
CA PHE A 209 -19.71 -18.28 -10.93
C PHE A 209 -20.58 -18.13 -12.17
N PHE A 210 -20.26 -18.79 -13.28
CA PHE A 210 -21.02 -18.62 -14.53
C PHE A 210 -22.46 -19.15 -14.43
N LYS A 211 -22.71 -20.17 -13.60
CA LYS A 211 -24.07 -20.64 -13.34
C LYS A 211 -24.90 -19.62 -12.56
N ASN A 212 -24.28 -18.83 -11.68
CA ASN A 212 -24.96 -17.92 -10.76
C ASN A 212 -24.54 -16.44 -10.92
N TRP A 213 -23.96 -16.06 -12.05
CA TRP A 213 -23.20 -14.80 -12.20
C TRP A 213 -24.01 -13.56 -11.84
N LYS A 214 -25.31 -13.55 -12.15
CA LYS A 214 -26.22 -12.45 -11.79
C LYS A 214 -26.30 -12.29 -10.28
N ASN A 215 -26.52 -13.38 -9.54
CA ASN A 215 -26.62 -13.32 -8.08
C ASN A 215 -25.30 -12.85 -7.46
N VAL A 216 -24.17 -13.36 -7.95
CA VAL A 216 -22.84 -12.96 -7.50
C VAL A 216 -22.62 -11.46 -7.73
N ILE A 217 -22.79 -10.97 -8.97
CA ILE A 217 -22.55 -9.57 -9.31
C ILE A 217 -23.51 -8.63 -8.56
N PHE A 218 -24.81 -8.94 -8.50
CA PHE A 218 -25.76 -8.09 -7.77
C PHE A 218 -25.47 -8.06 -6.26
N SER A 219 -25.04 -9.17 -5.66
CA SER A 219 -24.62 -9.21 -4.26
C SER A 219 -23.40 -8.31 -4.01
N TYR A 220 -22.43 -8.36 -4.91
CA TYR A 220 -21.25 -7.48 -4.89
C TYR A 220 -21.64 -6.00 -5.04
N LEU A 221 -22.44 -5.65 -6.04
CA LEU A 221 -22.88 -4.27 -6.26
C LEU A 221 -23.61 -3.69 -5.04
N LYS A 222 -24.50 -4.48 -4.42
CA LYS A 222 -25.19 -4.09 -3.18
C LYS A 222 -24.20 -3.89 -2.03
N PHE A 223 -23.28 -4.83 -1.84
CA PHE A 223 -22.24 -4.74 -0.81
C PHE A 223 -21.38 -3.48 -0.97
N PHE A 224 -20.81 -3.27 -2.16
CA PHE A 224 -19.94 -2.12 -2.44
C PHE A 224 -20.71 -0.80 -2.39
N GLY A 225 -21.94 -0.74 -2.91
CA GLY A 225 -22.76 0.46 -2.83
C GLY A 225 -23.07 0.88 -1.38
N MET A 226 -23.36 -0.09 -0.51
CA MET A 226 -23.59 0.16 0.91
C MET A 226 -22.31 0.66 1.62
N PHE A 227 -21.18 0.00 1.41
CA PHE A 227 -19.92 0.42 2.05
C PHE A 227 -19.40 1.75 1.49
N LEU A 228 -19.66 2.06 0.22
CA LEU A 228 -19.40 3.37 -0.35
C LEU A 228 -20.24 4.44 0.34
N LEU A 229 -21.53 4.19 0.61
CA LEU A 229 -22.37 5.12 1.36
C LEU A 229 -21.82 5.37 2.77
N ILE A 230 -21.41 4.31 3.48
CA ILE A 230 -20.80 4.43 4.82
C ILE A 230 -19.52 5.27 4.76
N LEU A 231 -18.66 5.01 3.77
CA LEU A 231 -17.43 5.76 3.55
C LEU A 231 -17.72 7.24 3.30
N VAL A 232 -18.67 7.56 2.41
CA VAL A 232 -19.09 8.93 2.09
C VAL A 232 -19.66 9.63 3.31
N VAL A 233 -20.57 8.99 4.05
CA VAL A 233 -21.14 9.57 5.28
C VAL A 233 -20.04 9.82 6.32
N GLY A 234 -19.12 8.88 6.50
CA GLY A 234 -17.98 9.03 7.41
C GLY A 234 -17.08 10.21 7.01
N VAL A 235 -16.66 10.29 5.74
CA VAL A 235 -15.86 11.40 5.21
C VAL A 235 -16.59 12.74 5.35
N VAL A 236 -17.88 12.80 5.03
CA VAL A 236 -18.67 14.03 5.18
C VAL A 236 -18.73 14.45 6.65
N SER A 237 -18.99 13.52 7.55
CA SER A 237 -19.14 13.80 8.98
C SER A 237 -17.83 14.19 9.68
N ILE A 238 -16.70 13.59 9.31
CA ILE A 238 -15.41 13.75 9.98
C ILE A 238 -14.54 14.81 9.30
N ILE A 239 -14.67 15.01 8.00
CA ILE A 239 -13.79 15.91 7.25
C ILE A 239 -14.57 17.12 6.74
N VAL A 240 -15.63 16.89 5.95
CA VAL A 240 -16.31 17.98 5.23
C VAL A 240 -17.02 18.93 6.20
N ILE A 241 -17.82 18.41 7.13
CA ILE A 241 -18.54 19.23 8.12
C ILE A 241 -17.53 20.00 9.00
N PRO A 242 -16.55 19.35 9.64
CA PRO A 242 -15.52 20.06 10.40
C PRO A 242 -14.74 21.09 9.59
N TYR A 243 -14.44 20.84 8.32
CA TYR A 243 -13.80 21.83 7.45
C TYR A 243 -14.64 23.12 7.35
N TYR A 244 -15.94 23.02 7.09
CA TYR A 244 -16.80 24.20 7.07
C TYR A 244 -16.92 24.85 8.45
N VAL A 245 -17.09 24.07 9.52
CA VAL A 245 -17.11 24.58 10.91
C VAL A 245 -15.83 25.34 11.24
N SER A 246 -14.67 24.87 10.75
CA SER A 246 -13.37 25.47 11.04
C SER A 246 -13.27 26.94 10.56
N HIS A 247 -13.97 27.30 9.48
CA HIS A 247 -14.01 28.68 8.96
C HIS A 247 -14.72 29.65 9.90
N TRP A 248 -15.68 29.18 10.70
CA TRP A 248 -16.43 29.99 11.65
C TRP A 248 -15.67 30.19 12.97
N ILE A 249 -14.83 29.22 13.35
CA ILE A 249 -14.12 29.21 14.64
C ILE A 249 -12.63 29.54 14.53
N MET A 250 -12.13 29.84 13.33
CA MET A 250 -10.70 30.11 13.07
C MET A 250 -10.14 31.28 13.90
N GLN A 251 -11.00 32.22 14.32
CA GLN A 251 -10.62 33.32 15.20
C GLN A 251 -10.27 32.85 16.63
N ALA A 252 -10.80 31.70 17.06
CA ALA A 252 -10.51 31.10 18.35
C ALA A 252 -9.44 30.00 18.20
N LYS A 253 -8.16 30.41 18.27
CA LYS A 253 -6.98 29.55 18.01
C LYS A 253 -7.05 28.17 18.69
N PHE A 254 -7.39 28.13 19.98
CA PHE A 254 -7.53 26.87 20.72
C PHE A 254 -8.56 25.92 20.10
N TRP A 255 -9.78 26.42 19.82
CA TRP A 255 -10.87 25.60 19.28
C TRP A 255 -10.59 25.14 17.86
N TYR A 256 -9.91 25.97 17.06
CA TYR A 256 -9.44 25.59 15.74
C TYR A 256 -8.43 24.43 15.81
N HIS A 257 -7.40 24.54 16.65
CA HIS A 257 -6.42 23.47 16.87
C HIS A 257 -7.09 22.18 17.38
N TYR A 258 -7.97 22.30 18.37
CA TYR A 258 -8.73 21.18 18.90
C TYR A 258 -9.52 20.47 17.79
N LEU A 259 -10.25 21.23 16.97
CA LEU A 259 -11.03 20.67 15.87
C LEU A 259 -10.15 19.91 14.88
N ILE A 260 -9.02 20.47 14.45
CA ILE A 260 -8.11 19.80 13.50
C ILE A 260 -7.59 18.48 14.08
N ILE A 261 -7.13 18.49 15.33
CA ILE A 261 -6.63 17.28 15.98
C ILE A 261 -7.75 16.24 16.10
N MET A 262 -8.98 16.66 16.42
CA MET A 262 -10.13 15.77 16.44
C MET A 262 -10.44 15.17 15.07
N VAL A 263 -10.39 15.95 14.00
CA VAL A 263 -10.55 15.46 12.62
C VAL A 263 -9.51 14.39 12.31
N VAL A 264 -8.25 14.61 12.68
CA VAL A 264 -7.16 13.64 12.45
C VAL A 264 -7.38 12.38 13.28
N ILE A 265 -7.59 12.49 14.59
CA ILE A 265 -7.77 11.33 15.47
C ILE A 265 -9.00 10.50 15.06
N LEU A 266 -10.15 11.15 14.87
CA LEU A 266 -11.38 10.48 14.47
C LEU A 266 -11.27 9.91 13.05
N GLY A 267 -10.58 10.61 12.14
CA GLY A 267 -10.30 10.13 10.79
C GLY A 267 -9.46 8.86 10.79
N LEU A 268 -8.38 8.82 11.58
CA LEU A 268 -7.54 7.63 11.74
C LEU A 268 -8.31 6.45 12.34
N ILE A 269 -9.09 6.70 13.40
CA ILE A 269 -9.95 5.66 14.02
C ILE A 269 -10.98 5.16 13.01
N PHE A 270 -11.63 6.07 12.28
CA PHE A 270 -12.64 5.72 11.29
C PHE A 270 -12.05 4.87 10.16
N ILE A 271 -10.92 5.28 9.57
CA ILE A 271 -10.25 4.51 8.51
C ILE A 271 -9.81 3.14 9.02
N PHE A 272 -9.24 3.07 10.23
CA PHE A 272 -8.85 1.80 10.84
C PHE A 272 -10.05 0.86 11.04
N LEU A 273 -11.13 1.34 11.65
CA LEU A 273 -12.34 0.53 11.87
C LEU A 273 -13.02 0.17 10.55
N PHE A 274 -13.13 1.11 9.62
CA PHE A 274 -13.73 0.89 8.31
C PHE A 274 -13.00 -0.22 7.57
N THR A 275 -11.67 -0.17 7.49
CA THR A 275 -10.87 -1.19 6.79
C THR A 275 -10.96 -2.57 7.45
N MET A 276 -10.90 -2.64 8.79
CA MET A 276 -11.05 -3.90 9.55
C MET A 276 -12.43 -4.55 9.34
N ILE A 277 -13.49 -3.75 9.35
CA ILE A 277 -14.85 -4.24 9.15
C ILE A 277 -15.08 -4.61 7.69
N PHE A 278 -14.62 -3.77 6.75
CA PHE A 278 -14.84 -3.93 5.33
C PHE A 278 -14.33 -5.29 4.82
N ILE A 279 -13.10 -5.66 5.17
CA ILE A 279 -12.49 -6.91 4.67
C ILE A 279 -13.21 -8.16 5.22
N GLN A 280 -13.58 -8.16 6.51
CA GLN A 280 -14.36 -9.27 7.10
C GLN A 280 -15.78 -9.31 6.52
N ALA A 281 -16.40 -8.16 6.33
CA ALA A 281 -17.73 -8.04 5.77
C ALA A 281 -17.78 -8.56 4.33
N GLN A 282 -16.75 -8.27 3.55
CA GLN A 282 -16.59 -8.80 2.19
C GLN A 282 -16.47 -10.32 2.21
N ALA A 283 -15.62 -10.87 3.08
CA ALA A 283 -15.48 -12.32 3.22
C ALA A 283 -16.81 -13.00 3.64
N MET A 284 -17.60 -12.36 4.51
CA MET A 284 -18.93 -12.85 4.88
C MET A 284 -19.90 -12.82 3.72
N CYS A 285 -19.93 -11.73 2.94
CA CYS A 285 -20.74 -11.62 1.73
C CYS A 285 -20.41 -12.75 0.75
N ILE A 286 -19.12 -12.99 0.47
CA ILE A 286 -18.68 -14.06 -0.42
C ILE A 286 -19.09 -15.43 0.11
N THR A 287 -18.86 -15.67 1.41
CA THR A 287 -19.18 -16.95 2.05
C THR A 287 -20.67 -17.24 1.98
N ARG A 288 -21.52 -16.24 2.18
CA ARG A 288 -22.96 -16.41 2.05
C ARG A 288 -23.37 -16.73 0.61
N VAL A 289 -22.86 -15.99 -0.37
CA VAL A 289 -23.17 -16.25 -1.78
C VAL A 289 -22.70 -17.66 -2.19
N TYR A 290 -21.54 -18.11 -1.71
CA TYR A 290 -21.07 -19.47 -1.92
C TYR A 290 -22.03 -20.51 -1.34
N ASP A 291 -22.44 -20.34 -0.08
CA ASP A 291 -23.36 -21.27 0.59
C ASP A 291 -24.75 -21.27 -0.07
N GLU A 292 -25.26 -20.12 -0.51
CA GLU A 292 -26.50 -20.01 -1.32
C GLU A 292 -26.41 -20.79 -2.64
N CYS A 293 -25.22 -20.85 -3.26
CA CYS A 293 -25.01 -21.54 -4.52
C CYS A 293 -24.81 -23.06 -4.37
N THR A 294 -24.44 -23.54 -3.17
CA THR A 294 -23.98 -24.92 -2.95
C THR A 294 -24.87 -25.72 -2.00
N LEU A 295 -25.49 -25.10 -0.99
CA LEU A 295 -26.33 -25.77 0.00
C LEU A 295 -27.80 -25.74 -0.43
N ALA A 296 -28.38 -26.90 -0.74
CA ALA A 296 -29.80 -27.03 -0.99
C ALA A 296 -30.61 -26.72 0.28
N GLY A 297 -31.53 -25.74 0.20
CA GLY A 297 -32.39 -25.37 1.34
C GLY A 297 -31.76 -24.42 2.36
N TYR A 298 -30.74 -23.66 1.97
CA TYR A 298 -30.15 -22.60 2.80
C TYR A 298 -31.23 -21.71 3.45
N GLN A 299 -31.26 -21.71 4.79
CA GLN A 299 -32.04 -20.77 5.58
C GLN A 299 -31.10 -19.99 6.48
N GLU A 300 -31.24 -18.67 6.45
CA GLU A 300 -30.45 -17.73 7.26
C GLU A 300 -30.83 -17.94 8.74
N GLU A 301 -29.90 -18.46 9.55
CA GLU A 301 -30.12 -18.59 10.99
C GLU A 301 -30.14 -17.20 11.66
N LYS A 302 -31.03 -17.02 12.63
CA LYS A 302 -31.11 -15.78 13.41
C LYS A 302 -29.98 -15.75 14.42
N PHE A 303 -29.02 -14.87 14.16
CA PHE A 303 -27.90 -14.58 15.05
C PHE A 303 -28.33 -13.92 16.38
N THR A 304 -27.74 -14.35 17.49
CA THR A 304 -27.88 -13.69 18.81
C THR A 304 -26.50 -13.52 19.48
N THR A 305 -26.00 -12.30 19.57
CA THR A 305 -24.78 -12.03 20.37
C THR A 305 -25.02 -12.19 21.87
N PRO A 306 -24.07 -12.76 22.64
CA PRO A 306 -24.15 -12.77 24.09
C PRO A 306 -24.04 -11.35 24.69
N VAL A 307 -24.94 -11.02 25.61
CA VAL A 307 -25.09 -9.70 26.26
C VAL A 307 -23.82 -9.21 26.97
N LEU A 308 -23.02 -10.12 27.54
CA LEU A 308 -21.80 -9.80 28.28
C LEU A 308 -20.76 -9.11 27.38
N PHE A 309 -20.65 -9.57 26.12
CA PHE A 309 -19.71 -9.05 25.14
C PHE A 309 -20.10 -7.63 24.68
N GLN A 310 -21.40 -7.33 24.62
CA GLN A 310 -21.87 -5.99 24.30
C GLN A 310 -21.52 -4.94 25.37
N LYS A 311 -21.48 -5.34 26.65
CA LYS A 311 -21.17 -4.41 27.76
C LYS A 311 -19.69 -4.03 27.79
N SER A 312 -18.78 -5.01 27.67
CA SER A 312 -17.34 -4.75 27.62
C SER A 312 -16.96 -3.94 26.37
N PHE A 313 -17.58 -4.23 25.23
CA PHE A 313 -17.34 -3.48 23.99
C PHE A 313 -17.77 -2.01 24.08
N ARG A 314 -18.96 -1.73 24.65
CA ARG A 314 -19.42 -0.36 24.90
C ARG A 314 -18.48 0.39 25.84
N PHE A 315 -17.97 -0.27 26.88
CA PHE A 315 -17.01 0.32 27.80
C PHE A 315 -15.71 0.72 27.10
N VAL A 316 -15.17 -0.15 26.23
CA VAL A 316 -13.97 0.16 25.42
C VAL A 316 -14.21 1.34 24.49
N ILE A 317 -15.36 1.41 23.81
CA ILE A 317 -15.72 2.56 22.97
C ILE A 317 -15.78 3.84 23.80
N SER A 318 -16.47 3.82 24.95
CA SER A 318 -16.59 4.99 25.82
C SER A 318 -15.23 5.49 26.31
N ILE A 319 -14.33 4.59 26.72
CA ILE A 319 -12.96 4.95 27.11
C ILE A 319 -12.19 5.51 25.92
N SER A 320 -12.29 4.89 24.75
CA SER A 320 -11.57 5.36 23.54
C SER A 320 -12.03 6.75 23.11
N LEU A 321 -13.33 7.03 23.22
CA LEU A 321 -13.90 8.36 22.97
C LEU A 321 -13.41 9.38 24.00
N LEU A 322 -13.43 9.03 25.30
CA LEU A 322 -12.93 9.92 26.35
C LEU A 322 -11.44 10.22 26.18
N ALA A 323 -10.64 9.19 25.89
CA ALA A 323 -9.21 9.33 25.61
C ALA A 323 -8.97 10.20 24.38
N SER A 324 -9.76 10.03 23.32
CA SER A 324 -9.67 10.87 22.11
C SER A 324 -9.96 12.33 22.45
N LEU A 325 -11.04 12.62 23.18
CA LEU A 325 -11.39 13.99 23.60
C LEU A 325 -10.27 14.63 24.44
N LEU A 326 -9.68 13.88 25.37
CA LEU A 326 -8.56 14.33 26.20
C LEU A 326 -7.31 14.58 25.36
N LEU A 327 -6.96 13.68 24.44
CA LEU A 327 -5.83 13.83 23.53
C LEU A 327 -6.00 15.06 22.62
N GLY A 328 -7.22 15.33 22.16
CA GLY A 328 -7.52 16.57 21.44
C GLY A 328 -7.26 17.81 22.26
N TYR A 329 -7.68 17.78 23.53
CA TYR A 329 -7.54 18.91 24.44
C TYR A 329 -6.07 19.20 24.73
N VAL A 330 -5.32 18.17 25.13
CA VAL A 330 -3.87 18.28 25.37
C VAL A 330 -3.15 18.69 24.08
N GLY A 331 -3.45 18.03 22.96
CA GLY A 331 -2.86 18.34 21.67
C GLY A 331 -3.11 19.79 21.24
N ALA A 332 -4.28 20.35 21.54
CA ALA A 332 -4.59 21.75 21.23
C ALA A 332 -3.77 22.73 22.09
N MET A 333 -3.47 22.36 23.34
CA MET A 333 -2.61 23.16 24.23
C MET A 333 -1.16 23.22 23.76
N ILE A 334 -0.63 22.11 23.25
CA ILE A 334 0.77 21.98 22.82
C ILE A 334 0.94 22.08 21.28
N PHE A 335 -0.10 22.51 20.56
CA PHE A 335 -0.11 22.43 19.10
C PHE A 335 1.03 23.22 18.46
N ASP A 336 1.30 24.45 18.94
CA ASP A 336 2.37 25.29 18.39
C ASP A 336 3.77 24.71 18.67
N ASP A 337 3.93 23.97 19.79
CA ASP A 337 5.18 23.28 20.12
C ASP A 337 5.41 22.04 19.25
N LEU A 338 4.32 21.33 18.91
CA LEU A 338 4.34 20.16 18.03
C LEU A 338 4.50 20.54 16.55
N PHE A 339 3.92 21.67 16.15
CA PHE A 339 3.87 22.15 14.77
C PHE A 339 4.38 23.59 14.68
N PRO A 340 5.68 23.83 14.97
CA PRO A 340 6.25 25.16 14.90
C PRO A 340 6.13 25.72 13.49
N LYS A 341 5.68 26.98 13.39
CA LYS A 341 5.45 27.66 12.11
C LYS A 341 6.71 27.93 11.31
N GLU A 342 7.85 28.04 11.98
CA GLU A 342 9.12 28.38 11.35
C GLU A 342 9.92 27.10 11.09
N TYR A 343 9.79 26.60 9.87
CA TYR A 343 10.82 25.76 9.29
C TYR A 343 11.81 26.70 8.59
N THR A 344 13.00 26.84 9.15
CA THR A 344 14.13 27.38 8.38
C THR A 344 14.35 26.41 7.22
N THR A 345 13.94 26.81 6.02
CA THR A 345 14.13 26.00 4.83
C THR A 345 15.45 26.39 4.23
N ASP A 346 16.42 25.49 4.32
CA ASP A 346 17.70 25.68 3.66
C ASP A 346 17.51 25.59 2.14
N VAL A 347 17.98 26.61 1.43
CA VAL A 347 17.97 26.64 -0.02
C VAL A 347 19.31 26.12 -0.51
N ILE A 348 19.33 24.94 -1.12
CA ILE A 348 20.53 24.35 -1.72
C ILE A 348 20.49 24.60 -3.22
N ALA A 349 21.46 25.36 -3.73
CA ALA A 349 21.60 25.61 -5.15
C ALA A 349 22.06 24.33 -5.87
N HIS A 350 21.22 23.77 -6.74
CA HIS A 350 21.54 22.57 -7.54
C HIS A 350 22.64 22.90 -8.56
N ARG A 351 23.69 22.09 -8.62
CA ARG A 351 24.85 22.23 -9.52
C ARG A 351 25.51 23.61 -9.47
N GLY A 352 25.84 24.06 -8.28
CA GLY A 352 26.52 25.33 -8.03
C GLY A 352 25.58 26.53 -7.95
N GLY A 353 24.62 26.66 -8.86
CA GLY A 353 23.78 27.86 -8.96
C GLY A 353 22.40 27.69 -9.61
N GLY A 354 22.01 26.48 -10.00
CA GLY A 354 20.76 26.23 -10.71
C GLY A 354 20.70 27.03 -12.01
N ASP A 355 19.66 27.85 -12.15
CA ASP A 355 19.44 28.71 -13.32
C ASP A 355 20.12 30.10 -13.19
N LEU A 356 20.84 30.36 -12.09
CA LEU A 356 21.48 31.67 -11.85
C LEU A 356 22.73 31.88 -12.71
N SER A 357 23.38 30.80 -13.14
CA SER A 357 24.59 30.83 -13.96
C SER A 357 24.85 29.44 -14.57
N THR A 358 25.97 29.30 -15.28
CA THR A 358 26.41 28.03 -15.87
C THR A 358 26.69 26.97 -14.79
N GLU A 359 26.02 25.83 -14.87
CA GLU A 359 26.12 24.74 -13.88
C GLU A 359 27.57 24.32 -13.57
N ASN A 360 27.84 23.96 -12.30
CA ASN A 360 29.11 23.40 -11.84
C ASN A 360 30.35 24.30 -12.11
N THR A 361 30.16 25.61 -12.08
CA THR A 361 31.23 26.61 -12.20
C THR A 361 31.41 27.41 -10.91
N VAL A 362 32.60 27.98 -10.72
CA VAL A 362 32.85 28.87 -9.56
C VAL A 362 31.93 30.09 -9.61
N GLU A 363 31.64 30.58 -10.81
CA GLU A 363 30.71 31.67 -11.07
C GLU A 363 29.29 31.32 -10.60
N SER A 364 28.82 30.09 -10.83
CA SER A 364 27.51 29.64 -10.32
C SER A 364 27.44 29.57 -8.81
N ILE A 365 28.52 29.15 -8.14
CA ILE A 365 28.61 29.13 -6.68
C ILE A 365 28.60 30.56 -6.14
N ARG A 366 29.32 31.49 -6.76
CA ARG A 366 29.27 32.91 -6.38
C ARG A 366 27.87 33.48 -6.54
N ALA A 367 27.20 33.19 -7.65
CA ALA A 367 25.83 33.63 -7.87
C ALA A 367 24.85 33.05 -6.83
N ALA A 368 25.04 31.79 -6.41
CA ALA A 368 24.25 31.19 -5.34
C ALA A 368 24.49 31.85 -3.98
N ILE A 369 25.74 32.18 -3.64
CA ILE A 369 26.10 32.91 -2.43
C ILE A 369 25.43 34.29 -2.43
N GLU A 370 25.52 35.03 -3.54
CA GLU A 370 24.91 36.35 -3.69
C GLU A 370 23.38 36.29 -3.60
N ALA A 371 22.77 35.21 -4.09
CA ALA A 371 21.33 34.95 -3.98
C ALA A 371 20.89 34.47 -2.58
N GLY A 372 21.82 34.26 -1.64
CA GLY A 372 21.52 33.85 -0.27
C GLY A 372 21.22 32.36 -0.11
N ALA A 373 21.72 31.50 -1.01
CA ALA A 373 21.60 30.06 -0.83
C ALA A 373 22.39 29.59 0.41
N THR A 374 21.83 28.66 1.18
CA THR A 374 22.49 28.07 2.36
C THR A 374 23.71 27.23 1.95
N ALA A 375 23.59 26.51 0.84
CA ALA A 375 24.65 25.66 0.30
C ALA A 375 24.52 25.53 -1.23
N SER A 376 25.52 24.93 -1.86
CA SER A 376 25.48 24.54 -3.27
C SER A 376 25.84 23.07 -3.40
N GLU A 377 25.01 22.33 -4.11
CA GLU A 377 25.29 20.95 -4.54
C GLU A 377 26.15 21.01 -5.80
N ILE A 378 27.09 20.07 -5.94
CA ILE A 378 28.03 20.02 -7.07
C ILE A 378 28.28 18.56 -7.48
N ASP A 379 28.52 18.36 -8.77
CA ASP A 379 28.76 17.02 -9.34
C ASP A 379 30.24 16.77 -9.53
N VAL A 380 30.80 15.78 -8.84
CA VAL A 380 32.24 15.47 -8.88
C VAL A 380 32.52 14.25 -9.74
N GLN A 381 33.48 14.37 -10.65
CA GLN A 381 34.02 13.26 -11.44
C GLN A 381 35.54 13.16 -11.30
N ARG A 382 36.08 11.95 -11.55
CA ARG A 382 37.51 11.65 -11.45
C ARG A 382 38.15 11.54 -12.84
N THR A 383 39.27 12.21 -13.05
CA THR A 383 40.06 12.21 -14.29
C THR A 383 40.89 10.93 -14.45
N ALA A 384 41.44 10.69 -15.64
CA ALA A 384 42.28 9.52 -15.94
C ALA A 384 43.56 9.45 -15.07
N ASP A 385 44.14 10.61 -14.75
CA ASP A 385 45.30 10.76 -13.88
C ASP A 385 44.94 10.95 -12.39
N GLY A 386 43.67 10.78 -12.03
CA GLY A 386 43.21 10.62 -10.65
C GLY A 386 42.80 11.88 -9.90
N HIS A 387 42.76 13.04 -10.55
CA HIS A 387 42.26 14.31 -10.00
C HIS A 387 40.73 14.37 -10.00
N TYR A 388 40.16 15.32 -9.25
CA TYR A 388 38.71 15.54 -9.17
C TYR A 388 38.31 16.87 -9.78
N VAL A 389 37.31 16.83 -10.64
CA VAL A 389 36.76 17.97 -11.37
C VAL A 389 35.24 18.03 -11.21
N ILE A 390 34.68 19.22 -11.38
CA ILE A 390 33.25 19.46 -11.22
C ILE A 390 32.55 19.43 -12.59
N PHE A 391 31.76 18.38 -12.84
CA PHE A 391 31.03 18.19 -14.09
C PHE A 391 29.95 17.10 -13.95
N HIS A 392 28.72 17.37 -14.40
CA HIS A 392 27.59 16.45 -14.23
C HIS A 392 27.57 15.30 -15.26
N ASP A 393 27.64 15.62 -16.55
CA ASP A 393 27.34 14.64 -17.59
C ASP A 393 28.46 13.61 -17.74
N ASN A 394 28.11 12.38 -18.14
CA ASN A 394 29.10 11.34 -18.44
C ASN A 394 30.05 11.74 -19.61
N THR A 395 29.58 12.58 -20.54
CA THR A 395 30.35 13.03 -21.70
C THR A 395 30.43 14.55 -21.71
N LEU A 396 31.54 15.10 -22.21
CA LEU A 396 31.77 16.54 -22.36
C LEU A 396 30.95 17.18 -23.50
N LYS A 397 30.12 16.40 -24.20
CA LYS A 397 29.50 16.79 -25.47
C LYS A 397 28.56 17.98 -25.35
N ARG A 398 27.73 18.02 -24.31
CA ARG A 398 26.70 19.06 -24.15
C ARG A 398 27.30 20.44 -23.91
N LEU A 399 28.30 20.52 -23.02
CA LEU A 399 28.83 21.79 -22.54
C LEU A 399 30.13 22.20 -23.23
N CYS A 400 30.94 21.24 -23.70
CA CYS A 400 32.25 21.50 -24.28
C CYS A 400 32.37 21.08 -25.76
N ASN A 401 31.31 20.50 -26.34
CA ASN A 401 31.30 19.94 -27.69
C ASN A 401 32.41 18.90 -27.94
N ASP A 402 32.77 18.14 -26.89
CA ASP A 402 33.77 17.07 -26.95
C ASP A 402 33.10 15.71 -26.64
N PRO A 403 33.22 14.69 -27.51
CA PRO A 403 32.53 13.41 -27.30
C PRO A 403 33.13 12.56 -26.17
N ARG A 404 34.33 12.90 -25.66
CA ARG A 404 35.06 12.14 -24.64
C ARG A 404 34.44 12.30 -23.26
N THR A 405 34.78 11.39 -22.35
CA THR A 405 34.38 11.44 -20.93
C THR A 405 35.48 12.06 -20.05
N ILE A 406 35.14 12.44 -18.82
CA ILE A 406 36.14 12.93 -17.85
C ILE A 406 37.18 11.84 -17.52
N GLN A 407 36.76 10.57 -17.45
CA GLN A 407 37.62 9.44 -17.09
C GLN A 407 38.64 9.08 -18.18
N GLU A 408 38.45 9.60 -19.41
CA GLU A 408 39.36 9.39 -20.54
C GLU A 408 40.49 10.44 -20.63
N LEU A 409 40.41 11.52 -19.84
CA LEU A 409 41.30 12.68 -19.96
C LEU A 409 42.11 12.92 -18.70
N THR A 410 43.35 13.38 -18.90
CA THR A 410 44.18 13.94 -17.81
C THR A 410 43.70 15.32 -17.40
N LEU A 411 44.04 15.78 -16.19
CA LEU A 411 43.68 17.12 -15.73
C LEU A 411 44.19 18.22 -16.66
N GLU A 412 45.40 18.06 -17.20
CA GLU A 412 46.01 19.02 -18.13
C GLU A 412 45.28 19.10 -19.49
N GLU A 413 44.64 18.01 -19.92
CA GLU A 413 43.77 18.03 -21.10
C GLU A 413 42.44 18.71 -20.78
N ILE A 414 41.84 18.44 -19.62
CA ILE A 414 40.58 19.04 -19.19
C ILE A 414 40.71 20.56 -19.03
N LYS A 415 41.84 21.05 -18.48
CA LYS A 415 42.11 22.50 -18.34
C LYS A 415 42.12 23.26 -19.68
N LYS A 416 42.32 22.57 -20.80
CA LYS A 416 42.28 23.17 -22.15
C LYS A 416 40.87 23.30 -22.70
N LEU A 417 39.91 22.57 -22.15
CA LEU A 417 38.51 22.62 -22.56
C LEU A 417 37.78 23.83 -21.98
N ARG A 418 36.67 24.21 -22.61
CA ARG A 418 35.80 25.30 -22.18
C ARG A 418 34.35 24.86 -22.21
N ILE A 419 33.62 25.27 -21.19
CA ILE A 419 32.16 25.19 -21.12
C ILE A 419 31.60 26.41 -21.85
N THR A 420 30.70 26.18 -22.81
CA THR A 420 29.92 27.25 -23.43
C THR A 420 28.69 27.53 -22.59
N ALA A 421 28.68 28.69 -21.94
CA ALA A 421 27.55 29.17 -21.17
C ALA A 421 26.34 29.53 -22.06
N PRO A 422 25.12 29.62 -21.52
CA PRO A 422 23.92 29.96 -22.28
C PRO A 422 23.97 31.33 -22.99
N ASP A 423 24.69 32.29 -22.44
CA ASP A 423 24.93 33.63 -23.01
C ASP A 423 26.15 33.68 -23.95
N GLY A 424 26.79 32.53 -24.20
CA GLY A 424 27.91 32.36 -25.11
C GLY A 424 29.31 32.56 -24.50
N HIS A 425 29.43 32.93 -23.22
CA HIS A 425 30.75 33.06 -22.58
C HIS A 425 31.41 31.68 -22.37
N GLN A 426 32.73 31.66 -22.32
CA GLN A 426 33.52 30.44 -22.20
C GLN A 426 34.08 30.31 -20.79
N VAL A 427 33.64 29.30 -20.04
CA VAL A 427 34.10 29.03 -18.66
C VAL A 427 35.06 27.84 -18.65
N ARG A 428 35.98 27.80 -17.68
CA ARG A 428 36.84 26.62 -17.47
C ARG A 428 36.11 25.59 -16.62
N ILE A 429 36.40 24.31 -16.85
CA ILE A 429 35.99 23.25 -15.93
C ILE A 429 36.77 23.43 -14.63
N ALA A 430 36.06 23.51 -13.51
CA ALA A 430 36.67 23.68 -12.19
C ALA A 430 37.22 22.34 -11.65
N THR A 431 38.32 22.42 -10.92
CA THR A 431 38.73 21.37 -9.99
C THR A 431 37.87 21.41 -8.74
N LEU A 432 37.87 20.32 -7.97
CA LEU A 432 37.25 20.30 -6.65
C LEU A 432 38.01 21.15 -5.63
N GLU A 433 39.34 21.22 -5.76
CA GLU A 433 40.23 22.17 -5.07
C GLU A 433 40.03 23.59 -5.61
#